data_AF-A0A1C2GJB6-F1
#
_entry.id   AF-A0A1C2GJB6-F1
#
_cell.length_a   1.000
_cell.length_b   1.000
_cell.length_c   1.000
_cell.angle_alpha   90.00
_cell.angle_beta   90.00
_cell.angle_gamma   90.00
#
_symmetry.space_group_name_H-M   'P 1'
#
loop_
_entity.id
_entity.type
_entity.pdbx_description
1 polymer ?
#
loop_
_entity_poly.entity_id
_entity_poly.type
_entity_poly.pdbx_seq_one_letter_code
_entity_poly.pdbx_strand_id
1 'polypeptide(L)'
;MGFLIYLFFCFKEYNDTERLQFEGTVQDIHYDIKGDITVTIQGKVYTPISNNWAFRGKVQKGDSLIKYKNSLVIKLIKQTTKEVIIFR
;
A
#
# COMPACT_ATOMS: atom_id res chain seq x y z
N MET A 1 17.95 4.54 -29.05
CA MET A 1 18.40 4.01 -27.74
C MET A 1 18.06 5.06 -26.69
N GLY A 2 16.82 5.19 -26.23
CA GLY A 2 16.04 4.12 -25.60
C GLY A 2 16.30 4.14 -24.09
N PHE A 3 16.09 5.29 -23.44
CA PHE A 3 16.22 5.42 -21.99
C PHE A 3 14.91 6.04 -21.46
N LEU A 4 13.97 5.13 -21.17
CA LEU A 4 13.00 5.22 -20.08
C LEU A 4 12.18 6.52 -20.09
N ILE A 5 11.03 6.57 -20.78
CA ILE A 5 9.74 6.11 -20.22
C ILE A 5 9.72 6.27 -18.69
N TYR A 6 10.03 7.46 -18.20
CA TYR A 6 9.56 7.91 -16.90
C TYR A 6 8.11 8.36 -17.14
N LEU A 7 7.23 7.37 -17.17
CA LEU A 7 5.79 7.56 -17.17
C LEU A 7 5.48 8.47 -16.00
N PHE A 8 5.16 9.73 -16.35
CA PHE A 8 4.29 10.59 -15.58
C PHE A 8 2.97 9.83 -15.37
N PHE A 9 2.95 8.99 -14.36
CA PHE A 9 1.73 8.46 -13.81
C PHE A 9 1.04 9.60 -13.06
N CYS A 10 0.33 10.45 -13.79
CA CYS A 10 -0.76 11.24 -13.24
C CYS A 10 -1.87 10.27 -12.86
N PHE A 11 -1.80 9.70 -11.65
CA PHE A 11 -2.91 8.97 -11.07
C PHE A 11 -3.96 9.99 -10.63
N LYS A 12 -5.05 10.03 -11.40
CA LYS A 12 -6.31 10.65 -11.05
C LYS A 12 -6.74 10.13 -9.68
N GLU A 13 -6.82 11.01 -8.68
CA GLU A 13 -7.37 10.71 -7.35
C GLU A 13 -8.83 10.26 -7.53
N TYR A 14 -9.05 8.95 -7.54
CA TYR A 14 -10.37 8.36 -7.35
C TYR A 14 -10.32 7.64 -6.01
N ASN A 15 -11.29 7.94 -5.14
CA ASN A 15 -11.49 7.31 -3.84
C ASN A 15 -11.86 5.81 -4.00
N ASP A 16 -10.98 5.01 -4.60
CA ASP A 16 -11.17 3.59 -4.91
C ASP A 16 -10.62 2.68 -3.79
N THR A 17 -10.19 3.24 -2.66
CA THR A 17 -9.61 2.49 -1.53
C THR A 17 -10.58 1.42 -1.02
N GLU A 18 -11.90 1.65 -1.03
CA GLU A 18 -12.88 0.63 -0.68
C GLU A 18 -12.90 -0.56 -1.65
N ARG A 19 -12.59 -0.35 -2.93
CA ARG A 19 -12.63 -1.41 -3.95
C ARG A 19 -11.33 -2.20 -4.04
N LEU A 20 -10.27 -1.74 -3.37
CA LEU A 20 -9.00 -2.44 -3.31
C LEU A 20 -9.11 -3.76 -2.53
N GLN A 21 -8.54 -4.81 -3.10
CA GLN A 21 -8.33 -6.08 -2.44
C GLN A 21 -6.88 -6.51 -2.68
N PHE A 22 -6.19 -6.83 -1.60
CA PHE A 22 -4.83 -7.36 -1.66
C PHE A 22 -4.55 -8.23 -0.44
N GLU A 23 -3.74 -9.26 -0.64
CA GLU A 23 -3.24 -10.12 0.42
C GLU A 23 -1.83 -10.57 0.04
N GLY A 24 -0.88 -10.31 0.95
CA GLY A 24 0.46 -10.87 0.80
C GLY A 24 1.56 -9.97 1.35
N THR A 25 2.79 -10.38 1.07
CA THR A 25 4.00 -9.71 1.53
C THR A 25 4.31 -8.48 0.69
N VAL A 26 4.64 -7.38 1.38
CA VAL A 26 5.11 -6.13 0.78
C VAL A 26 6.52 -6.33 0.23
N GLN A 27 6.65 -6.22 -1.09
CA GLN A 27 7.91 -6.37 -1.82
C GLN A 27 8.65 -5.03 -1.95
N ASP A 28 7.89 -3.96 -2.12
CA ASP A 28 8.39 -2.59 -2.26
C ASP A 28 7.38 -1.59 -1.67
N ILE A 29 7.88 -0.44 -1.22
CA ILE A 29 7.10 0.60 -0.57
C ILE A 29 7.62 1.99 -0.95
N HIS A 30 6.70 2.87 -1.32
CA HIS A 30 6.98 4.26 -1.59
C HIS A 30 5.98 5.15 -0.84
N TYR A 31 6.50 6.22 -0.23
CA TYR A 31 5.71 7.26 0.41
C TYR A 31 5.86 8.54 -0.39
N ASP A 32 4.73 9.13 -0.77
CA ASP A 32 4.75 10.44 -1.42
C ASP A 32 4.90 11.58 -0.40
N ILE A 33 4.98 12.82 -0.89
CA ILE A 33 5.11 14.03 -0.04
C ILE A 33 3.88 14.26 0.85
N LYS A 34 2.70 13.80 0.43
CA LYS A 34 1.44 13.90 1.18
C LYS A 34 1.34 12.82 2.28
N GLY A 35 2.17 11.79 2.19
CA GLY A 35 2.16 10.63 3.08
C GLY A 35 1.32 9.47 2.56
N ASP A 36 0.84 9.55 1.31
CA ASP A 36 0.17 8.45 0.64
C ASP A 36 1.17 7.32 0.38
N ILE A 37 0.71 6.11 0.63
CA ILE A 37 1.53 4.90 0.51
C ILE A 37 1.16 4.16 -0.78
N THR A 38 2.20 3.83 -1.53
CA THR A 38 2.17 2.88 -2.64
C THR A 38 2.94 1.63 -2.22
N VAL A 39 2.34 0.44 -2.37
CA VAL A 39 3.04 -0.82 -2.12
C VAL A 39 2.98 -1.72 -3.33
N THR A 40 3.99 -2.58 -3.44
CA THR A 40 3.98 -3.71 -4.36
C THR A 40 3.75 -5.00 -3.58
N ILE A 41 2.70 -5.75 -3.90
CA ILE A 41 2.39 -7.06 -3.32
C ILE A 41 2.19 -8.03 -4.48
N GLN A 42 2.92 -9.15 -4.46
CA GLN A 42 2.87 -10.18 -5.52
C GLN A 42 3.07 -9.60 -6.94
N GLY A 43 3.97 -8.62 -7.09
CA GLY A 43 4.23 -7.96 -8.37
C GLY A 43 3.15 -6.97 -8.84
N LYS A 44 2.07 -6.76 -8.06
CA LYS A 44 1.03 -5.76 -8.34
C LYS A 44 1.23 -4.51 -7.48
N VAL A 45 1.12 -3.35 -8.11
CA VAL A 45 1.24 -2.05 -7.46
C VAL A 45 -0.14 -1.56 -7.00
N TYR A 46 -0.26 -1.14 -5.75
CA TYR A 46 -1.48 -0.60 -5.17
C TYR A 46 -1.25 0.82 -4.66
N THR A 47 -2.03 1.78 -5.16
CA THR A 47 -1.96 3.21 -4.79
C THR A 47 -3.33 3.90 -4.93
N PRO A 48 -3.70 4.83 -4.04
CA PRO A 48 -3.25 4.97 -2.65
C PRO A 48 -3.95 3.93 -1.75
N ILE A 49 -3.20 3.33 -0.82
CA ILE A 49 -3.77 2.27 0.06
C ILE A 49 -4.48 2.85 1.28
N SER A 50 -4.06 4.04 1.73
CA SER A 50 -4.61 4.72 2.91
C SER A 50 -4.11 6.16 2.94
N ASN A 51 -4.99 7.10 3.28
CA ASN A 51 -4.65 8.49 3.64
C ASN A 51 -4.51 8.68 5.17
N ASN A 52 -4.65 7.60 5.95
CA ASN A 52 -4.65 7.67 7.41
C ASN A 52 -3.22 7.86 7.94
N TRP A 53 -3.02 8.93 8.70
CA TRP A 53 -1.76 9.25 9.39
C TRP A 53 -1.25 8.11 10.27
N ALA A 54 -2.15 7.31 10.86
CA ALA A 54 -1.79 6.15 11.69
C ALA A 54 -1.05 5.07 10.89
N PHE A 55 -1.26 5.01 9.57
CA PHE A 55 -0.65 4.05 8.65
C PHE A 55 0.76 4.48 8.22
N ARG A 56 1.06 5.79 8.30
CA ARG A 56 2.30 6.38 7.80
C ARG A 56 3.51 5.87 8.60
N GLY A 57 4.51 5.36 7.89
CA GLY A 57 5.75 4.85 8.49
C GLY A 57 5.63 3.56 9.30
N LYS A 58 4.46 2.91 9.34
CA LYS A 58 4.26 1.63 10.06
C LYS A 58 4.59 0.40 9.22
N VAL A 59 4.35 0.50 7.90
CA VAL A 59 4.57 -0.58 6.94
C VAL A 59 6.03 -0.60 6.50
N GLN A 60 6.60 -1.77 6.44
CA GLN A 60 7.95 -2.00 5.95
C GLN A 60 7.96 -3.15 4.93
N LYS A 61 8.99 -3.15 4.09
CA LYS A 61 9.25 -4.28 3.19
C LYS A 61 9.36 -5.57 4.00
N GLY A 62 8.67 -6.62 3.54
CA GLY A 62 8.60 -7.92 4.20
C GLY A 62 7.42 -8.10 5.15
N ASP A 63 6.73 -7.01 5.55
CA ASP A 63 5.47 -7.12 6.27
C ASP A 63 4.37 -7.72 5.38
N SER A 64 3.33 -8.28 5.98
CA SER A 64 2.15 -8.74 5.25
C SER A 64 0.99 -7.76 5.41
N LEU A 65 0.34 -7.44 4.30
CA LEU A 65 -0.85 -6.60 4.25
C LEU A 65 -2.04 -7.40 3.74
N ILE A 66 -3.18 -7.22 4.38
CA ILE A 66 -4.44 -7.85 4.01
C ILE A 66 -5.54 -6.79 4.00
N LYS A 67 -6.25 -6.69 2.89
CA LYS A 67 -7.44 -5.87 2.72
C LYS A 67 -8.44 -6.61 1.86
N TYR A 68 -9.68 -6.65 2.34
CA TYR A 68 -10.79 -7.23 1.60
C TYR A 68 -11.54 -6.16 0.82
N LYS A 69 -12.07 -6.56 -0.34
CA LYS A 69 -12.93 -5.70 -1.14
C LYS A 69 -14.12 -5.19 -0.33
N ASN A 70 -14.45 -3.92 -0.51
CA ASN A 70 -15.51 -3.20 0.21
C ASN A 70 -15.32 -3.13 1.74
N SER A 71 -14.10 -3.35 2.22
CA SER A 71 -13.76 -3.19 3.63
C SER A 71 -12.82 -1.99 3.81
N LEU A 72 -13.14 -1.10 4.75
CA LEU A 72 -12.23 -0.04 5.16
C LEU A 72 -11.06 -0.58 5.99
N VAL A 73 -11.21 -1.78 6.54
CA VAL A 73 -10.22 -2.39 7.42
C VAL A 73 -8.99 -2.86 6.64
N ILE A 74 -7.82 -2.47 7.13
CA ILE A 74 -6.54 -2.98 6.64
C ILE A 74 -5.83 -3.66 7.80
N LYS A 75 -5.41 -4.89 7.58
CA LYS A 75 -4.61 -5.66 8.54
C LYS A 75 -3.15 -5.65 8.10
N LEU A 76 -2.29 -5.24 9.02
CA LEU A 76 -0.83 -5.30 8.89
C LEU A 76 -0.29 -6.36 9.85
N ILE A 77 0.59 -7.21 9.34
CA ILE A 77 1.29 -8.22 10.13
C ILE A 77 2.79 -7.95 9.99
N LYS A 78 3.42 -7.61 11.11
CA LYS A 78 4.85 -7.27 11.14
C LYS A 78 5.70 -8.51 10.89
N GLN A 79 6.66 -8.42 9.98
CA GLN A 79 7.50 -9.57 9.62
C GLN A 79 8.29 -10.10 10.82
N THR A 80 8.92 -9.19 11.56
CA THR A 80 9.86 -9.50 12.64
C THR A 80 9.14 -9.92 13.92
N THR A 81 8.18 -9.11 14.38
CA THR A 81 7.53 -9.30 15.68
C THR A 81 6.28 -10.17 15.61
N LYS A 82 5.76 -10.43 14.41
CA LYS A 82 4.43 -11.04 14.19
C LYS A 82 3.27 -10.25 14.78
N GLU A 83 3.52 -9.02 15.23
CA GLU A 83 2.50 -8.12 15.71
C GLU A 83 1.46 -7.86 14.62
N VAL A 84 0.19 -7.85 15.04
CA VAL A 84 -0.95 -7.60 14.16
C VAL A 84 -1.51 -6.22 14.50
N ILE A 85 -1.51 -5.34 13.51
CA ILE A 85 -2.06 -3.98 13.62
C ILE A 85 -3.26 -3.88 12.70
N ILE A 86 -4.39 -3.39 13.25
CA ILE A 86 -5.64 -3.22 12.50
C ILE A 86 -5.92 -1.73 12.35
N PHE A 87 -6.05 -1.29 11.11
CA PHE A 87 -6.43 0.07 10.76
C PHE A 87 -7.89 0.08 10.34
N ARG A 88 -8.65 1.07 10.82
CA ARG A 88 -10.08 1.27 10.56
C ARG A 88 -10.31 2.70 10.11
#